data_AF-A0A952T0S1-F1
#
_entry.id   AF-A0A952T0S1-F1
#
_cell.length_a   1.000
_cell.length_b   1.000
_cell.length_c   1.000
_cell.angle_alpha   90.00
_cell.angle_beta   90.00
_cell.angle_gamma   90.00
#
_symmetry.space_group_name_H-M   'P 1'
#
loop_
_entity.id
_entity.type
_entity.pdbx_description
1 polymer ?
#
loop_
_entity_poly.entity_id
_entity_poly.type
_entity_poly.pdbx_seq_one_letter_code
_entity_poly.pdbx_strand_id
1 'polypeptide(L)' 'MPRTHGYALKGQRCYGAQDWGARGRTNVIGALLGDRLLTVTLCAGQKKWMR' A
#
# COMPACT_ATOMS: atom_id res chain seq x y z
N MET A 1 -11.67 -0.47 -0.50
CA MET A 1 -12.15 -1.87 -0.47
C MET A 1 -11.19 -2.67 0.40
N PRO A 2 -11.64 -3.22 1.53
CA PRO A 2 -10.78 -3.98 2.44
C PRO A 2 -10.26 -5.22 1.73
N ARG A 3 -8.94 -5.40 1.67
CA ARG A 3 -8.30 -6.58 1.12
C ARG A 3 -8.15 -7.63 2.23
N THR A 4 -8.50 -8.87 1.96
CA THR A 4 -8.34 -9.99 2.92
C THR A 4 -6.90 -10.48 3.02
N HIS A 5 -6.00 -9.93 2.22
CA HIS A 5 -4.58 -10.24 2.18
C HIS A 5 -3.77 -8.95 2.28
N GLY A 6 -2.65 -9.00 2.97
CA GLY A 6 -1.83 -7.84 3.27
C GLY A 6 -0.41 -8.22 3.61
N TYR A 7 0.40 -7.23 3.96
CA TYR A 7 1.75 -7.48 4.46
C TYR A 7 1.69 -8.22 5.80
N ALA A 8 2.53 -9.25 5.93
CA ALA A 8 2.75 -10.00 7.15
C ALA A 8 4.25 -10.29 7.29
N LEU A 9 4.68 -10.60 8.51
CA LEU A 9 6.04 -11.06 8.75
C LEU A 9 6.31 -12.34 7.95
N LYS A 10 7.56 -12.54 7.53
CA LYS A 10 7.95 -13.72 6.75
C LYS A 10 7.60 -14.99 7.53
N GLY A 11 6.85 -15.89 6.90
CA GLY A 11 6.36 -17.14 7.51
C GLY A 11 5.04 -17.01 8.27
N GLN A 12 4.48 -15.81 8.40
CA GLN A 12 3.18 -15.57 9.02
C GLN A 12 2.11 -15.29 7.97
N ARG A 13 0.89 -15.79 8.21
CA ARG A 13 -0.25 -15.51 7.35
C ARG A 13 -0.88 -14.18 7.77
N CYS A 14 -1.19 -13.32 6.81
CA CYS A 14 -1.96 -12.10 7.06
C CYS A 14 -3.43 -12.50 7.27
N TYR A 15 -3.94 -12.37 8.48
CA TYR A 15 -5.35 -12.59 8.81
C TYR A 15 -6.09 -11.25 8.89
N GLY A 16 -7.39 -11.26 8.58
CA GLY A 16 -8.27 -10.09 8.70
C GLY A 16 -8.34 -9.21 7.44
N ALA A 17 -9.17 -8.17 7.52
CA ALA A 17 -9.37 -7.21 6.45
C ALA A 17 -8.44 -6.01 6.61
N GLN A 18 -7.64 -5.73 5.57
CA GLN A 18 -6.68 -4.64 5.53
C GLN A 18 -7.17 -3.55 4.58
N ASP A 19 -7.49 -2.38 5.12
CA ASP A 19 -7.90 -1.22 4.32
C ASP A 19 -6.70 -0.33 3.98
N TRP A 20 -5.92 -0.76 2.98
CA TRP A 20 -4.75 -0.04 2.46
C TRP A 20 -5.10 1.33 1.84
N GLY A 21 -6.39 1.56 1.55
CA GLY A 21 -6.92 2.81 1.02
C GLY A 21 -7.62 3.69 2.05
N ALA A 22 -7.48 3.40 3.36
CA ALA A 22 -8.13 4.15 4.42
C ALA A 22 -7.83 5.67 4.30
N ARG A 23 -8.88 6.49 4.46
CA ARG A 23 -8.80 7.95 4.30
C ARG A 23 -7.80 8.55 5.31
N GLY A 24 -7.05 9.55 4.86
CA GLY A 24 -6.07 10.25 5.70
C GLY A 24 -4.68 9.60 5.73
N ARG A 25 -4.48 8.48 5.02
CA ARG A 25 -3.15 7.89 4.81
C ARG A 25 -2.49 8.42 3.54
N THR A 26 -1.20 8.71 3.64
CA THR A 26 -0.33 8.97 2.50
C THR A 26 0.43 7.70 2.20
N ASN A 27 0.14 7.08 1.06
CA ASN A 27 0.89 5.92 0.57
C ASN A 27 2.09 6.39 -0.24
N VAL A 28 3.05 5.50 -0.44
CA VAL A 28 4.28 5.80 -1.20
C VAL A 28 4.56 4.65 -2.15
N ILE A 29 4.95 4.99 -3.38
CA ILE A 29 5.46 4.02 -4.36
C ILE A 29 6.90 4.41 -4.67
N GLY A 30 7.82 3.47 -4.55
CA GLY A 30 9.22 3.67 -4.90
C GLY A 30 9.71 2.65 -5.91
N ALA A 31 10.73 3.02 -6.68
CA ALA A 31 11.44 2.10 -7.57
C ALA A 31 12.82 1.79 -6.99
N LEU A 32 13.10 0.51 -6.80
CA LEU A 32 14.39 -0.01 -6.32
C LEU A 32 15.12 -0.71 -7.47
N LEU A 33 16.43 -0.48 -7.58
CA LEU A 33 17.33 -1.20 -8.47
C LEU A 33 18.52 -1.73 -7.66
N GLY A 34 18.54 -3.05 -7.43
CA GLY A 34 19.43 -3.64 -6.42
C GLY A 34 19.17 -3.00 -5.06
N ASP A 35 20.24 -2.47 -4.45
CA ASP A 35 20.19 -1.82 -3.15
C ASP A 35 19.96 -0.30 -3.22
N ARG A 36 19.63 0.24 -4.40
CA ARG A 36 19.46 1.68 -4.63
C ARG A 36 18.00 2.06 -4.83
N LEU A 37 17.54 3.07 -4.09
CA LEU A 37 16.23 3.71 -4.27
C LEU A 37 16.32 4.83 -5.30
N LEU A 38 15.70 4.62 -6.47
CA LEU A 38 15.81 5.51 -7.61
C LEU A 38 14.79 6.65 -7.58
N THR A 39 13.56 6.36 -7.18
CA THR A 39 12.48 7.34 -7.09
C THR A 39 11.49 6.95 -6.02
N VAL A 40 10.82 7.95 -5.46
CA VAL A 40 9.80 7.84 -4.43
C VAL A 40 8.71 8.85 -4.74
N THR A 41 7.47 8.38 -4.91
CA THR A 41 6.31 9.23 -5.19
C THR A 41 5.25 9.03 -4.14
N LEU A 42 4.78 10.13 -3.56
CA LEU A 42 3.67 10.14 -2.62
C LEU A 42 2.34 9.98 -3.37
N CYS A 43 1.50 9.10 -2.87
CA CYS A 43 0.14 8.88 -3.31
C CYS A 43 -0.80 9.14 -2.13
N ALA A 44 -1.22 10.40 -1.98
CA ALA A 44 -2.32 10.75 -1.07
C ALA A 44 -3.62 10.13 -1.59
N GLY A 45 -4.48 9.65 -0.69
CA GLY A 45 -5.69 8.86 -0.98
C GLY A 45 -6.45 9.30 -2.24
N GLN A 46 -6.47 8.42 -3.25
CA GLN A 46 -7.12 8.62 -4.54
C GLN A 46 -8.64 8.47 -4.37
N LYS A 47 -9.41 9.56 -4.49
CA LYS A 47 -10.83 9.47 -4.85
C LYS A 47 -10.95 9.24 -6.36
N LYS A 48 -11.14 7.99 -6.77
CA LYS A 48 -11.76 7.62 -8.05
C LYS A 48 -12.30 6.21 -7.79
N TRP A 49 -13.60 5.97 -7.67
CA TRP A 49 -14.64 6.17 -8.66
C TRP A 49 -16.03 6.11 -8.00
N MET A 50 -16.85 7.14 -8.22
CA MET A 50 -18.30 7.05 -8.45
C MET A 50 -18.75 8.41 -9.00
N ARG A 51 -18.86 8.49 -10.34
CA ARG A 51 -19.99 9.17 -10.96
C ARG A 51 -21.03 8.09 -11.20
#